data_AF-A0A349EAT9-F1
#
_entry.id   AF-A0A349EAT9-F1
#
_cell.length_a   1.000
_cell.length_b   1.000
_cell.length_c   1.000
_cell.angle_alpha   90.00
_cell.angle_beta   90.00
_cell.angle_gamma   90.00
#
_symmetry.space_group_name_H-M   'P 1'
#
loop_
_entity.id
_entity.type
_entity.pdbx_description
1 polymer ?
#
loop_
_entity_poly.entity_id
_entity_poly.type
_entity_poly.pdbx_seq_one_letter_code
_entity_poly.pdbx_strand_id
1 'polypeptide(L)'
;MRNKPAKAIVIALLSYPLLVLLFESSLGYFQPETASTLQITTVDSDGSLNRRVLARLESDSQLYVAANHWPRAWYTEALANPAVQVVSNIEQGNYVAVSVSAARSVASRPGLSSLAPTCADLLTCA
;
A
#
# COMPACT_ATOMS: atom_id res chain seq x y z
N MET A 1 -29.88 -50.91 -3.00
CA MET A 1 -29.13 -50.42 -1.82
C MET A 1 -28.92 -48.91 -1.95
N ARG A 2 -29.41 -48.12 -0.98
CA ARG A 2 -29.35 -46.66 -1.03
C ARG A 2 -27.95 -46.19 -0.61
N ASN A 3 -27.07 -45.96 -1.59
CA ASN A 3 -25.67 -45.52 -1.46
C ASN A 3 -25.49 -44.06 -0.95
N LYS A 4 -26.40 -43.56 -0.11
CA LYS A 4 -26.35 -42.23 0.53
C LYS A 4 -24.97 -41.88 1.12
N PRO A 5 -24.30 -42.75 1.91
CA PRO A 5 -23.00 -42.39 2.50
C PRO A 5 -21.90 -42.27 1.45
N ALA A 6 -21.87 -43.15 0.44
CA ALA A 6 -20.89 -43.07 -0.64
C ALA A 6 -21.05 -41.78 -1.46
N LYS A 7 -22.30 -41.37 -1.73
CA LYS A 7 -22.58 -40.08 -2.39
C LYS A 7 -22.10 -38.89 -1.56
N ALA A 8 -22.32 -38.90 -0.24
CA ALA A 8 -21.87 -37.84 0.65
C ALA A 8 -20.34 -37.70 0.67
N ILE A 9 -19.61 -38.82 0.70
CA ILE A 9 -18.14 -38.84 0.66
C ILE A 9 -17.62 -38.27 -0.66
N VAL A 10 -18.18 -38.69 -1.79
CA VAL A 10 -17.79 -38.16 -3.11
C VAL A 10 -18.04 -36.66 -3.20
N ILE A 11 -19.19 -36.18 -2.70
CA ILE A 11 -19.50 -34.75 -2.67
C ILE A 11 -18.49 -33.99 -1.81
N ALA A 12 -18.17 -34.49 -0.62
CA ALA A 12 -17.20 -33.86 0.27
C ALA A 12 -15.81 -33.76 -0.41
N LEU A 13 -15.34 -34.85 -1.02
CA LEU A 13 -14.05 -34.90 -1.72
C LEU A 13 -13.98 -33.95 -2.93
N LEU A 14 -15.08 -33.75 -3.66
CA LEU A 14 -15.13 -32.81 -4.79
C LEU A 14 -15.33 -31.36 -4.36
N SER A 15 -16.02 -31.13 -3.23
CA SER A 15 -16.32 -29.79 -2.74
C SER A 15 -15.06 -29.01 -2.31
N TYR A 16 -14.08 -29.69 -1.72
CA TYR A 16 -12.86 -29.05 -1.26
C TYR A 16 -12.01 -28.45 -2.41
N PRO A 17 -11.62 -29.20 -3.46
CA PRO A 17 -10.86 -28.60 -4.57
C PRO A 17 -11.66 -27.53 -5.31
N LEU A 18 -12.99 -27.65 -5.39
CA LEU A 18 -13.84 -26.61 -5.96
C LEU A 18 -13.80 -25.31 -5.12
N LEU A 19 -13.85 -25.44 -3.79
CA LEU A 19 -13.74 -24.31 -2.88
C LEU A 19 -12.36 -23.63 -3.00
N VAL A 20 -11.29 -24.42 -3.04
CA VAL A 20 -9.92 -23.90 -3.25
C VAL A 20 -9.82 -23.15 -4.57
N LEU A 21 -10.30 -23.74 -5.67
CA LEU A 21 -10.27 -23.10 -6.98
C LEU A 21 -11.01 -21.75 -6.98
N LEU A 22 -12.20 -21.70 -6.39
CA LEU A 22 -12.99 -20.46 -6.28
C LEU A 22 -12.27 -19.41 -5.41
N PHE A 23 -11.66 -19.84 -4.30
CA PHE A 23 -10.96 -18.96 -3.39
C PHE A 23 -9.70 -18.38 -4.03
N GLU A 24 -8.86 -19.21 -4.65
CA GLU A 24 -7.65 -18.76 -5.36
C GLU A 24 -7.99 -17.84 -6.54
N SER A 25 -9.03 -18.17 -7.30
CA SER A 25 -9.52 -17.30 -8.38
C SER A 25 -10.02 -15.96 -7.84
N SER A 26 -10.71 -15.97 -6.70
CA SER A 26 -11.18 -14.77 -6.02
C SER A 26 -10.03 -13.92 -5.51
N LEU A 27 -9.00 -14.52 -4.90
CA LEU A 27 -7.79 -13.81 -4.47
C LEU A 27 -7.08 -13.17 -5.65
N GLY A 28 -6.99 -13.86 -6.80
CA GLY A 28 -6.45 -13.31 -8.04
C GLY A 28 -7.26 -12.14 -8.58
N TYR A 29 -8.60 -12.26 -8.56
CA TYR A 29 -9.51 -11.21 -9.06
C TYR A 29 -9.50 -9.94 -8.20
N PHE A 30 -9.35 -10.07 -6.88
CA PHE A 30 -9.32 -8.94 -5.95
C PHE A 30 -7.91 -8.40 -5.65
N GLN A 31 -6.90 -8.76 -6.45
CA GLN A 31 -5.60 -8.10 -6.33
C GLN A 31 -5.70 -6.64 -6.80
N PRO A 32 -5.07 -5.69 -6.09
CA PRO A 32 -5.07 -4.29 -6.51
C PRO A 32 -4.41 -4.14 -7.87
N GLU A 33 -4.99 -3.30 -8.74
CA GLU A 33 -4.40 -3.00 -10.04
C GLU A 33 -3.03 -2.33 -9.88
N THR A 34 -2.08 -2.63 -10.78
CA THR A 34 -0.72 -2.09 -10.71
C THR A 34 -0.68 -0.56 -10.70
N ALA A 35 -1.63 0.11 -11.34
CA ALA A 35 -1.78 1.58 -11.32
C ALA A 35 -2.09 2.15 -9.93
N SER A 36 -2.69 1.35 -9.05
CA SER A 36 -3.00 1.73 -7.66
C SER A 36 -1.83 1.48 -6.69
N THR A 37 -0.66 1.12 -7.23
CA THR A 37 0.56 0.86 -6.46
C THR A 37 1.75 1.62 -7.02
N LEU A 38 2.71 1.88 -6.15
CA LEU A 38 4.01 2.44 -6.52
C LEU A 38 5.11 1.72 -5.74
N GLN A 39 6.31 1.72 -6.28
CA GLN A 39 7.51 1.29 -5.59
C GLN A 39 8.28 2.52 -5.13
N ILE A 40 8.54 2.64 -3.83
CA ILE A 40 9.47 3.61 -3.27
C ILE A 40 10.83 2.95 -3.06
N THR A 41 11.91 3.67 -3.36
CA THR A 41 13.28 3.32 -3.01
C THR A 41 13.79 4.33 -1.99
N THR A 42 14.18 3.83 -0.81
CA THR A 42 14.75 4.59 0.30
C THR A 42 16.20 4.18 0.55
N VAL A 43 16.95 5.04 1.24
CA VAL A 43 18.35 4.80 1.60
C VAL A 43 18.44 4.60 3.11
N ASP A 44 18.92 3.42 3.52
CA ASP A 44 19.20 3.10 4.92
C ASP A 44 20.46 3.85 5.41
N SER A 45 20.64 3.86 6.73
CA SER A 45 21.77 4.42 7.47
C SER A 45 23.14 3.90 7.03
N ASP A 46 23.22 2.69 6.48
CA ASP A 46 24.44 2.09 5.92
C ASP A 46 24.66 2.44 4.43
N GLY A 47 23.72 3.18 3.82
CA GLY A 47 23.72 3.52 2.40
C GLY A 47 23.06 2.47 1.50
N SER A 48 22.49 1.40 2.05
CA SER A 48 21.79 0.37 1.30
C SER A 48 20.46 0.88 0.73
N LEU A 49 20.12 0.44 -0.48
CA LEU A 49 18.86 0.79 -1.14
C LEU A 49 17.77 -0.21 -0.77
N ASN A 50 16.70 0.27 -0.14
CA ASN A 50 15.53 -0.52 0.22
C ASN A 50 14.35 -0.18 -0.68
N ARG A 51 13.71 -1.21 -1.24
CA ARG A 51 12.55 -1.05 -2.14
C ARG A 51 11.29 -1.57 -1.49
N ARG A 52 10.19 -0.82 -1.63
CA ARG A 52 8.88 -1.24 -1.11
C ARG A 52 7.76 -0.87 -2.04
N VAL A 53 6.85 -1.82 -2.29
CA VAL A 53 5.58 -1.55 -2.98
C VAL A 53 4.57 -1.05 -1.96
N LEU A 54 3.97 0.10 -2.26
CA LEU A 54 2.99 0.80 -1.45
C LEU A 54 1.76 1.11 -2.29
N ALA A 55 0.64 1.36 -1.62
CA ALA A 55 -0.54 1.90 -2.28
C ALA A 55 -0.25 3.34 -2.76
N ARG A 56 -0.60 3.64 -4.01
CA ARG A 56 -0.54 4.97 -4.60
C ARG A 56 -1.85 5.70 -4.27
N LEU A 57 -1.76 6.77 -3.50
CA LEU A 57 -2.89 7.64 -3.18
C LEU A 57 -2.62 9.00 -3.82
N GLU A 58 -3.54 9.48 -4.66
CA GLU A 58 -3.40 10.78 -5.31
C GLU A 58 -4.55 11.68 -4.87
N SER A 59 -4.23 12.90 -4.43
CA SER A 59 -5.21 13.90 -4.02
C SER A 59 -4.63 15.29 -4.26
N ASP A 60 -5.42 16.22 -4.80
CA ASP A 60 -4.99 17.58 -5.09
C ASP A 60 -3.65 17.66 -5.87
N SER A 61 -3.48 16.78 -6.87
CA SER A 61 -2.25 16.64 -7.69
C SER A 61 -0.98 16.30 -6.89
N GLN A 62 -1.13 15.84 -5.65
CA GLN A 62 -0.03 15.37 -4.81
C GLN A 62 -0.10 13.87 -4.61
N LEU A 63 1.08 13.26 -4.53
CA LEU A 63 1.27 11.85 -4.31
C LEU A 63 1.44 11.58 -2.81
N TYR A 64 0.60 10.70 -2.28
CA TYR A 64 0.60 10.28 -0.89
C TYR A 64 0.86 8.78 -0.77
N VAL A 65 1.58 8.43 0.29
CA VAL A 65 1.76 7.05 0.73
C VAL A 65 1.46 6.94 2.22
N ALA A 66 0.82 5.84 2.60
CA ALA A 66 0.46 5.56 3.99
C ALA A 66 1.44 4.55 4.62
N ALA A 67 1.90 4.85 5.84
CA ALA A 67 2.69 3.94 6.65
C ALA A 67 1.81 2.93 7.40
N ASN A 68 0.87 2.27 6.72
CA ASN A 68 -0.15 1.41 7.33
C ASN A 68 0.30 -0.05 7.54
N HIS A 69 1.21 -0.61 6.73
CA HIS A 69 1.59 -2.04 6.82
C HIS A 69 3.05 -2.28 7.23
N TRP A 70 3.30 -3.42 7.89
CA TRP A 70 4.65 -3.90 8.24
C TRP A 70 5.31 -4.62 7.06
N PRO A 71 6.66 -4.60 6.94
CA PRO A 71 7.66 -3.85 7.71
C PRO A 71 7.73 -2.37 7.31
N ARG A 72 8.09 -1.49 8.25
CA ARG A 72 8.05 -0.01 8.09
C ARG A 72 9.42 0.68 8.07
N ALA A 73 10.52 -0.05 7.87
CA ALA A 73 11.86 0.52 7.82
C ALA A 73 11.94 1.67 6.79
N TRP A 74 11.33 1.49 5.62
CA TRP A 74 11.21 2.52 4.59
C TRP A 74 10.66 3.87 5.10
N TYR A 75 9.74 3.85 6.06
CA TYR A 75 9.13 5.09 6.59
C TYR A 75 10.15 5.88 7.41
N THR A 76 10.87 5.20 8.31
CA THR A 76 11.93 5.84 9.10
C THR A 76 13.11 6.26 8.24
N GLU A 77 13.45 5.48 7.22
CA GLU A 77 14.49 5.82 6.24
C GLU A 77 14.11 7.04 5.41
N ALA A 78 12.87 7.14 4.93
CA ALA A 78 12.38 8.31 4.19
C ALA A 78 12.30 9.57 5.07
N LEU A 79 12.09 9.43 6.39
CA LEU A 79 12.17 10.57 7.32
C LEU A 79 13.62 11.02 7.57
N ALA A 80 14.56 10.09 7.62
CA ALA A 80 15.98 10.39 7.83
C ALA A 80 16.65 10.93 6.55
N ASN A 81 16.34 10.32 5.41
CA ASN A 81 16.84 10.63 4.07
C ASN A 81 15.64 10.88 3.14
N PRO A 82 15.17 12.13 3.03
CA PRO A 82 13.92 12.43 2.33
C PRO A 82 14.03 12.35 0.81
N ALA A 83 15.24 12.27 0.25
CA ALA A 83 15.42 12.03 -1.18
C ALA A 83 15.12 10.56 -1.51
N VAL A 84 13.99 10.33 -2.19
CA VAL A 84 13.50 9.00 -2.52
C VAL A 84 13.27 8.87 -4.02
N GLN A 85 13.37 7.64 -4.54
CA GLN A 85 12.96 7.35 -5.91
C GLN A 85 11.60 6.68 -5.91
N VAL A 86 10.70 7.10 -6.78
CA VAL A 86 9.39 6.47 -6.97
C VAL A 86 9.29 5.93 -8.38
N VAL A 87 8.76 4.73 -8.50
CA VAL A 87 8.46 4.05 -9.76
C VAL A 87 7.05 3.50 -9.70
N SER A 88 6.20 3.85 -10.66
CA SER A 88 4.89 3.25 -10.86
C SER A 88 4.69 2.89 -12.34
N ASN A 89 3.51 2.37 -12.69
CA ASN A 89 3.15 2.12 -14.09
C ASN A 89 3.10 3.42 -14.93
N ILE A 90 2.88 4.57 -14.29
CA ILE A 90 2.56 5.83 -14.95
C ILE A 90 3.72 6.83 -14.88
N GLU A 91 4.58 6.73 -13.87
CA GLU A 91 5.65 7.70 -13.61
C GLU A 91 6.89 7.04 -12.97
N GLN A 92 8.06 7.57 -13.30
CA GLN A 92 9.32 7.26 -12.63
C GLN A 92 10.08 8.57 -12.38
N GLY A 93 10.46 8.82 -11.13
CA GLY A 93 11.09 10.08 -10.76
C GLY A 93 11.75 10.06 -9.38
N ASN A 94 12.51 11.13 -9.11
CA ASN A 94 13.07 11.41 -7.79
C ASN A 94 12.16 12.43 -7.10
N TYR A 95 11.85 12.19 -5.82
CA TYR A 95 10.93 12.98 -5.02
C TYR A 95 11.53 13.29 -3.65
N VAL A 96 10.95 14.29 -2.98
CA VAL A 96 11.23 14.58 -1.57
C VAL A 96 10.06 14.12 -0.71
N ALA A 97 10.31 13.18 0.19
CA ALA A 97 9.34 12.69 1.15
C ALA A 97 9.15 13.69 2.30
N VAL A 98 7.90 14.10 2.55
CA VAL A 98 7.53 15.08 3.58
C VAL A 98 6.36 14.56 4.39
N SER A 99 6.42 14.54 5.72
CA SER A 99 5.26 14.08 6.51
C SER A 99 4.10 15.07 6.38
N VAL A 100 2.87 14.58 6.31
CA VAL A 100 1.68 15.41 6.14
C VAL A 100 1.46 16.32 7.36
N SER A 101 1.93 15.93 8.55
CA SER A 101 1.98 16.82 9.71
C SER A 101 2.90 18.02 9.47
N ALA A 102 4.10 17.78 8.91
CA ALA A 102 5.04 18.83 8.54
C ALA A 102 4.54 19.69 7.36
N ALA A 103 3.98 19.07 6.31
CA ALA A 103 3.43 19.77 5.15
C ALA A 103 2.25 20.67 5.55
N ARG A 104 1.36 20.20 6.43
CA ARG A 104 0.26 21.00 6.98
C ARG A 104 0.76 22.17 7.82
N SER A 105 1.85 22.01 8.58
CA SER A 105 2.45 23.14 9.32
C SER A 105 3.10 24.19 8.42
N VAL A 106 3.59 23.83 7.23
CA VAL A 106 4.07 24.79 6.21
C VAL A 106 2.90 25.50 5.52
N ALA A 107 1.80 24.77 5.26
CA ALA A 107 0.58 25.33 4.68
C ALA A 107 -0.25 26.18 5.68
N SER A 108 -0.03 26.05 6.99
CA SER A 108 -0.75 26.77 8.05
C SER A 108 -0.28 28.22 8.28
N ARG A 109 0.15 28.91 7.23
CA ARG A 109 0.13 30.39 7.19
C ARG A 109 -1.35 30.81 7.06
N PRO A 110 -1.81 31.85 7.77
CA PRO A 110 -3.19 31.96 8.25
C PRO A 110 -4.21 32.05 7.11
N GLY A 111 -5.24 31.18 7.14
CA GLY A 111 -6.37 31.24 6.22
C GLY A 111 -7.45 30.16 6.35
N LEU A 112 -7.13 28.90 6.72
CA LEU A 112 -8.13 27.83 6.75
C LEU A 112 -8.08 27.05 8.08
N SER A 113 -8.77 27.58 9.10
CA SER A 113 -9.18 26.81 10.27
C SER A 113 -10.43 26.02 9.93
N SER A 114 -10.42 24.70 10.12
CA SER A 114 -11.42 23.94 10.89
C SER A 114 -11.40 22.44 10.53
N LEU A 115 -11.59 21.62 11.57
CA LEU A 115 -11.83 20.17 11.63
C LEU A 115 -10.62 19.21 11.69
N ALA A 116 -10.45 18.65 12.90
CA ALA A 116 -9.79 17.37 13.19
C ALA A 116 -10.60 16.20 12.56
N PRO A 117 -10.05 14.97 12.37
CA PRO A 117 -9.54 14.11 13.44
C PRO A 117 -8.23 13.36 13.12
N THR A 118 -7.71 12.71 14.16
CA THR A 118 -6.62 11.72 14.18
C THR A 118 -6.54 10.81 12.95
N CYS A 119 -5.54 10.99 12.08
CA CYS A 119 -5.22 10.02 11.03
C CYS A 119 -3.72 9.93 10.79
N ALA A 120 -3.31 8.68 10.57
CA ALA A 120 -1.97 8.15 10.38
C ALA A 120 -1.05 9.00 9.48
N ASP A 121 0.23 8.99 9.84
CA ASP A 121 1.33 9.55 9.11
C ASP A 121 1.28 9.19 7.61
N LEU A 122 0.85 10.17 6.81
CA LEU A 122 1.01 10.16 5.37
C LEU A 122 2.32 10.89 5.06
N LEU A 123 3.11 10.39 4.12
CA LEU A 123 4.19 11.15 3.49
C LEU A 123 3.67 11.67 2.16
N THR A 124 3.83 12.96 1.91
CA THR A 124 3.70 13.62 0.61
C THR A 124 5.03 13.47 -0.13
N CYS A 125 4.97 13.03 -1.38
CA CYS A 125 6.09 13.13 -2.31
C CYS A 125 5.89 14.39 -3.16
N ALA A 126 6.77 15.38 -2.99
CA ALA A 126 6.82 16.60 -3.80
C ALA A 126 7.99 16.56 -4.78
#